data_AF-A0A924AMU5-F1
#
_entry.id   AF-A0A924AMU5-F1
#
_cell.length_a   1.000
_cell.length_b   1.000
_cell.length_c   1.000
_cell.angle_alpha   90.00
_cell.angle_beta   90.00
_cell.angle_gamma   90.00
#
_symmetry.space_group_name_H-M   'P 1'
#
loop_
_entity.id
_entity.type
_entity.pdbx_description
1 polymer ?
#
loop_
_entity_poly.entity_id
_entity_poly.type
_entity_poly.pdbx_seq_one_letter_code
_entity_poly.pdbx_strand_id
1 'polypeptide(L)'
;MGYLRELASRRVAIVKSIDDQGKPTPALCALIERACTKQEFEDLCLPYKLKRRTKRQIACEAGIGPLADRLLANPALSPAEEPAGFVAPEINPQGDEFTMLPAVLDGVRDILSERWAKDPALVQSLLLRLWRDPKSIGMGQLAPCQRRARQLDLSGATQIASAFGKLAALKK
;
A
#
# COMPACT_ATOMS: atom_id res chain seq x y z
N MET A 1 -26.17 5.64 -26.73
CA MET A 1 -26.36 7.10 -26.57
C MET A 1 -25.91 7.54 -25.17
N GLY A 2 -24.60 7.65 -24.88
CA GLY A 2 -24.17 7.80 -23.46
C GLY A 2 -22.99 8.73 -23.16
N TYR A 3 -22.00 8.81 -24.04
CA TYR A 3 -20.69 9.40 -23.70
C TYR A 3 -20.74 10.86 -23.21
N LEU A 4 -21.43 11.76 -23.93
CA LEU A 4 -21.49 13.17 -23.57
C LEU A 4 -22.37 13.45 -22.33
N ARG A 5 -23.42 12.65 -22.11
CA ARG A 5 -24.28 12.78 -20.92
C ARG A 5 -23.57 12.28 -19.66
N GLU A 6 -22.84 11.17 -19.75
CA GLU A 6 -22.01 10.65 -18.65
C GLU A 6 -20.93 11.65 -18.25
N LEU A 7 -20.28 12.28 -19.25
CA LEU A 7 -19.25 13.29 -19.01
C LEU A 7 -19.84 14.54 -18.33
N ALA A 8 -21.01 15.01 -18.79
CA ALA A 8 -21.74 16.12 -18.16
C ALA A 8 -22.16 15.79 -16.71
N SER A 9 -22.68 14.60 -16.46
CA SER A 9 -23.05 14.15 -15.10
C SER A 9 -21.84 14.10 -14.15
N ARG A 10 -20.71 13.57 -14.65
CA ARG A 10 -19.46 13.50 -13.88
C ARG A 10 -18.86 14.89 -13.59
N ARG A 11 -19.01 15.86 -14.50
CA ARG A 11 -18.65 17.27 -14.28
C ARG A 11 -19.40 17.86 -13.10
N VAL A 12 -20.73 17.71 -13.09
CA VAL A 12 -21.58 18.25 -12.01
C VAL A 12 -21.19 17.65 -10.66
N ALA A 13 -20.96 16.33 -10.59
CA ALA A 13 -20.57 15.67 -9.35
C ALA A 13 -19.21 16.14 -8.82
N ILE A 14 -18.23 16.34 -9.71
CA ILE A 14 -16.89 16.79 -9.30
C ILE A 14 -16.89 18.26 -8.90
N VAL A 15 -17.60 19.14 -9.62
CA VAL A 15 -17.73 20.55 -9.24
C VAL A 15 -18.37 20.69 -7.86
N LYS A 16 -19.44 19.93 -7.57
CA LYS A 16 -20.01 19.86 -6.21
C LYS A 16 -19.00 19.40 -5.17
N SER A 17 -18.23 18.35 -5.45
CA SER A 17 -17.20 17.86 -4.54
C SER A 17 -16.05 18.87 -4.31
N ILE A 18 -15.76 19.75 -5.27
CA ILE A 18 -14.77 20.84 -5.13
C ILE A 18 -15.36 21.99 -4.29
N ASP A 19 -16.65 22.26 -4.46
CA ASP A 19 -17.40 23.27 -3.69
C ASP A 19 -17.49 22.88 -2.21
N ASP A 20 -17.81 21.62 -1.91
CA ASP A 20 -17.82 21.05 -0.56
C ASP A 20 -16.45 21.13 0.13
N GLN A 21 -15.35 21.18 -0.64
CA GLN A 21 -13.99 21.35 -0.12
C GLN A 21 -13.63 22.82 0.18
N GLY A 22 -14.52 23.79 -0.12
CA GLY A 22 -14.28 25.22 0.09
C GLY A 22 -13.17 25.81 -0.78
N LYS A 23 -12.80 25.12 -1.88
CA LYS A 23 -11.73 25.52 -2.82
C LYS A 23 -12.18 26.01 -4.22
N PRO A 24 -13.46 26.33 -4.51
CA PRO A 24 -13.82 26.73 -5.87
C PRO A 24 -13.33 28.16 -6.17
N THR A 25 -12.29 28.30 -6.98
CA THR A 25 -12.02 29.58 -7.65
C THR A 25 -12.92 29.71 -8.87
N PRO A 26 -13.57 30.86 -9.12
CA PRO A 26 -14.38 31.05 -10.33
C PRO A 26 -13.59 30.80 -11.63
N ALA A 27 -12.27 30.98 -11.61
CA ALA A 27 -11.36 30.62 -12.70
C ALA A 27 -11.31 29.10 -12.97
N LEU A 28 -11.36 28.26 -11.93
CA LEU A 28 -11.33 26.79 -12.06
C LEU A 28 -12.63 26.26 -12.66
N CYS A 29 -13.78 26.80 -12.24
CA CYS A 29 -15.08 26.43 -12.81
C CYS A 29 -15.12 26.73 -14.32
N ALA A 30 -14.64 27.89 -14.74
CA ALA A 30 -14.56 28.26 -16.15
C ALA A 30 -13.63 27.33 -16.96
N LEU A 31 -12.52 26.85 -16.36
CA LEU A 31 -11.62 25.88 -17.01
C LEU A 31 -12.25 24.50 -17.14
N ILE A 32 -12.98 24.04 -16.11
CA ILE A 32 -13.70 22.76 -16.12
C ILE A 32 -14.83 22.76 -17.16
N GLU A 33 -15.55 23.87 -17.31
CA GLU A 33 -16.60 24.03 -18.32
C GLU A 33 -16.06 24.02 -19.75
N ARG A 34 -14.87 24.62 -19.96
CA ARG A 34 -14.21 24.71 -21.28
C ARG A 34 -13.47 23.46 -21.71
N ALA A 35 -13.22 22.50 -20.81
CA ALA A 35 -12.56 21.25 -21.17
C ALA A 35 -13.36 20.55 -22.29
N CYS A 36 -12.71 20.16 -23.40
CA CYS A 36 -13.38 19.52 -24.53
C CYS A 36 -13.21 18.00 -24.50
N THR A 37 -12.15 17.52 -23.85
CA THR A 37 -11.82 16.11 -23.76
C THR A 37 -11.96 15.58 -22.34
N LYS A 38 -12.16 14.25 -22.23
CA LYS A 38 -12.18 13.55 -20.93
C LYS A 38 -10.82 13.64 -20.23
N GLN A 39 -9.74 13.69 -20.99
CA GLN A 39 -8.38 13.71 -20.47
C GLN A 39 -8.04 15.06 -19.84
N GLU A 40 -8.28 16.18 -20.53
CA GLU A 40 -8.12 17.53 -19.97
C GLU A 40 -8.96 17.72 -18.70
N PHE A 41 -10.20 17.21 -18.70
CA PHE A 41 -11.07 17.26 -17.54
C PHE A 41 -10.51 16.44 -16.37
N GLU A 42 -10.01 15.22 -16.62
CA GLU A 42 -9.41 14.39 -15.56
C GLU A 42 -8.14 15.03 -15.01
N ASP A 43 -7.31 15.65 -15.84
CA ASP A 43 -6.07 16.33 -15.47
C ASP A 43 -6.33 17.55 -14.57
N LEU A 44 -7.32 18.39 -14.93
CA LEU A 44 -7.76 19.53 -14.11
C LEU A 44 -8.28 19.08 -12.74
N CYS A 45 -8.88 17.90 -12.67
CA CYS A 45 -9.45 17.35 -11.45
C CYS A 45 -8.43 16.55 -10.60
N LEU A 46 -7.24 16.22 -11.13
CA LEU A 46 -6.22 15.45 -10.40
C LEU A 46 -5.87 16.04 -9.02
N PRO A 47 -5.68 17.36 -8.86
CA PRO A 47 -5.31 17.95 -7.57
C PRO A 47 -6.44 17.92 -6.53
N TYR A 48 -7.70 17.82 -6.98
CA TYR A 48 -8.90 17.93 -6.15
C TYR A 48 -9.56 16.58 -5.85
N LYS A 49 -9.00 15.48 -6.37
CA LYS A 49 -9.45 14.13 -6.02
C LYS A 49 -9.27 13.92 -4.53
N LEU A 50 -10.38 13.71 -3.82
CA LEU A 50 -10.40 13.37 -2.40
C LEU A 50 -9.50 12.16 -2.17
N LYS A 51 -8.38 12.37 -1.48
CA LYS A 51 -7.53 11.26 -1.04
C LYS A 51 -8.28 10.54 0.06
N ARG A 52 -8.48 9.22 -0.11
CA ARG A 52 -9.03 8.39 0.97
C ARG A 52 -8.10 8.48 2.16
N ARG A 53 -8.62 8.84 3.34
CA ARG A 53 -7.88 8.72 4.60
C ARG A 53 -7.56 7.24 4.80
N THR A 54 -6.27 6.90 4.84
CA THR A 54 -5.86 5.53 5.16
C THR A 54 -5.96 5.30 6.66
N LYS A 55 -6.12 4.05 7.10
CA LYS A 55 -6.16 3.72 8.53
C LYS A 55 -4.90 4.19 9.27
N ARG A 56 -3.74 4.12 8.60
CA ARG A 56 -2.48 4.69 9.09
C ARG A 56 -2.56 6.21 9.28
N GLN A 57 -3.15 6.94 8.33
CA GLN A 57 -3.31 8.40 8.46
C GLN A 57 -4.22 8.75 9.63
N ILE A 58 -5.33 8.04 9.78
CA ILE A 58 -6.26 8.19 10.90
C ILE A 58 -5.54 7.99 12.24
N ALA A 59 -4.76 6.91 12.38
CA ALA A 59 -4.00 6.63 13.59
C ALA A 59 -2.87 7.66 13.84
N CYS A 60 -2.21 8.16 12.80
CA CYS A 60 -1.21 9.23 12.93
C CYS A 60 -1.84 10.56 13.37
N GLU A 61 -3.00 10.93 12.84
CA GLU A 61 -3.74 12.14 13.22
C GLU A 61 -4.25 12.05 14.67
N ALA A 62 -4.56 10.85 15.16
CA ALA A 62 -4.87 10.58 16.56
C ALA A 62 -3.64 10.58 17.50
N GLY A 63 -2.43 10.85 16.99
CA GLY A 63 -1.22 10.92 17.82
C GLY A 63 -0.61 9.57 18.21
N ILE A 64 -1.00 8.47 17.56
CA ILE A 64 -0.52 7.10 17.86
C ILE A 64 0.86 6.83 17.20
N GLY A 65 1.32 7.70 16.31
CA GLY A 65 2.62 7.58 15.61
C GLY A 65 3.81 7.30 16.54
N PRO A 66 4.05 8.11 17.59
CA PRO A 66 5.15 7.91 18.53
C PRO A 66 5.10 6.57 19.27
N LEU A 67 3.90 6.05 19.57
CA LEU A 67 3.73 4.74 20.20
C LEU A 67 4.19 3.63 19.26
N ALA A 68 3.84 3.72 17.98
CA ALA A 68 4.26 2.75 16.97
C ALA A 68 5.79 2.71 16.83
N ASP A 69 6.45 3.87 16.85
CA ASP A 69 7.91 3.94 16.79
C ASP A 69 8.59 3.38 18.06
N ARG A 70 8.04 3.65 19.25
CA ARG A 70 8.55 3.10 20.52
C ARG A 70 8.47 1.58 20.57
N LEU A 71 7.30 1.01 20.23
CA LEU A 71 7.09 -0.43 20.23
C LEU A 71 7.94 -1.13 19.15
N LEU A 72 8.17 -0.47 18.01
CA LEU A 72 9.05 -1.00 16.96
C LEU A 72 10.52 -0.97 17.38
N ALA A 73 10.97 0.10 18.06
CA ALA A 73 12.36 0.26 18.46
C ALA A 73 12.78 -0.65 19.61
N ASN A 74 11.86 -0.97 20.52
CA ASN A 74 12.15 -1.81 21.68
C ASN A 74 11.11 -2.92 21.88
N PRO A 75 11.38 -4.13 21.38
CA PRO A 75 10.50 -5.29 21.53
C PRO A 75 10.31 -5.77 22.98
N ALA A 76 11.10 -5.28 23.93
CA ALA A 76 10.97 -5.64 25.35
C ALA A 76 9.87 -4.84 26.07
N LEU A 77 9.30 -3.81 25.44
CA LEU A 77 8.21 -3.02 26.00
C LEU A 77 6.91 -3.82 26.01
N SER A 78 6.11 -3.65 27.07
CA SER A 78 4.83 -4.34 27.20
C SER A 78 3.77 -3.67 26.31
N PRO A 79 3.20 -4.36 25.31
CA PRO A 79 2.14 -3.82 24.47
C PRO A 79 0.83 -3.60 25.24
N ALA A 80 0.70 -4.11 26.47
CA ALA A 80 -0.47 -3.87 27.32
C ALA A 80 -0.36 -2.57 28.13
N GLU A 81 0.84 -2.09 28.43
CA GLU A 81 1.06 -0.98 29.38
C GLU A 81 1.40 0.33 28.66
N GLU A 82 2.23 0.27 27.61
CA GLU A 82 2.67 1.46 26.86
C GLU A 82 1.54 2.28 26.22
N PRO A 83 0.44 1.69 25.70
CA PRO A 83 -0.60 2.47 25.03
C PRO A 83 -1.52 3.22 25.99
N ALA A 84 -1.42 3.02 27.31
CA ALA A 84 -2.33 3.63 28.30
C ALA A 84 -2.37 5.17 28.20
N GLY A 85 -1.25 5.80 27.82
CA GLY A 85 -1.15 7.26 27.60
C GLY A 85 -1.67 7.74 26.24
N PHE A 86 -2.07 6.84 25.34
CA PHE A 86 -2.51 7.15 23.98
C PHE A 86 -4.01 6.86 23.76
N VAL A 87 -4.72 6.43 24.80
CA VAL A 87 -6.17 6.24 24.75
C VAL A 87 -6.86 7.60 24.76
N ALA A 88 -7.69 7.86 23.75
CA ALA A 88 -8.47 9.08 23.67
C ALA A 88 -9.65 9.04 24.66
N PRO A 89 -10.00 10.15 25.33
CA PRO A 89 -11.11 10.16 26.28
C PRO A 89 -12.48 10.01 25.58
N GLU A 90 -12.59 10.48 24.35
CA GLU A 90 -13.81 10.46 23.54
C GLU A 90 -13.49 10.15 22.07
N ILE A 91 -14.52 9.82 21.29
CA ILE A 91 -14.40 9.64 19.84
C ILE A 91 -14.10 11.01 19.23
N ASN A 92 -13.10 11.06 18.35
CA ASN A 92 -12.75 12.32 17.69
C ASN A 92 -13.92 12.83 16.81
N PRO A 93 -14.01 14.15 16.56
CA PRO A 93 -15.07 14.74 15.71
C PRO A 93 -15.19 14.12 14.30
N GLN A 94 -14.13 13.46 13.84
CA GLN A 94 -14.03 12.77 12.57
C GLN A 94 -14.59 11.33 12.61
N GLY A 95 -15.07 10.85 13.77
CA GLY A 95 -15.62 9.51 13.97
C GLY A 95 -14.59 8.43 14.25
N ASP A 96 -13.34 8.81 14.53
CA ASP A 96 -12.25 7.86 14.77
C ASP A 96 -12.25 7.42 16.24
N GLU A 97 -12.48 6.13 16.50
CA GLU A 97 -12.62 5.56 17.85
C GLU A 97 -11.29 4.98 18.34
N PHE A 98 -10.61 5.70 19.23
CA PHE A 98 -9.39 5.26 19.94
C PHE A 98 -9.58 5.30 21.46
N THR A 99 -10.81 5.04 21.92
CA THR A 99 -11.23 5.09 23.32
C THR A 99 -10.85 3.86 24.14
N MET A 100 -10.37 2.80 23.47
CA MET A 100 -10.00 1.54 24.09
C MET A 100 -8.60 1.10 23.67
N LEU A 101 -7.92 0.42 24.59
CA LEU A 101 -6.61 -0.20 24.36
C LEU A 101 -6.51 -1.03 23.05
N PRO A 102 -7.43 -1.96 22.73
CA PRO A 102 -7.35 -2.72 21.48
C PRO A 102 -7.42 -1.83 20.24
N ALA A 103 -8.22 -0.77 20.26
CA ALA A 103 -8.34 0.16 19.12
C ALA A 103 -7.02 0.92 18.88
N VAL A 104 -6.33 1.32 19.95
CA VAL A 104 -5.00 1.95 19.85
C VAL A 104 -3.97 0.98 19.26
N LEU A 105 -3.97 -0.28 19.70
CA LEU A 105 -3.08 -1.31 19.16
C LEU A 105 -3.37 -1.64 17.69
N ASP A 106 -4.64 -1.67 17.29
CA ASP A 106 -5.02 -1.79 15.89
C ASP A 106 -4.51 -0.60 15.06
N GLY A 107 -4.56 0.62 15.62
CA GLY A 107 -3.95 1.81 15.03
C GLY A 107 -2.44 1.66 14.84
N VAL A 108 -1.72 1.17 15.86
CA VAL A 108 -0.28 0.85 15.76
C VAL A 108 -0.02 -0.18 14.65
N ARG A 109 -0.80 -1.25 14.60
CA ARG A 109 -0.69 -2.28 13.56
C ARG A 109 -0.85 -1.69 12.16
N ASP A 110 -1.85 -0.84 11.97
CA ASP A 110 -2.13 -0.21 10.67
C ASP A 110 -1.00 0.74 10.25
N ILE A 111 -0.41 1.46 11.21
CA ILE A 111 0.77 2.30 10.97
C ILE A 111 1.96 1.45 10.48
N LEU A 112 2.30 0.39 11.20
CA LEU A 112 3.44 -0.47 10.88
C LEU A 112 3.23 -1.25 9.59
N SER A 113 2.03 -1.78 9.37
CA SER A 113 1.69 -2.55 8.18
C SER A 113 1.84 -1.71 6.90
N GLU A 114 1.32 -0.48 6.90
CA GLU A 114 1.46 0.40 5.74
C GLU A 114 2.93 0.84 5.53
N ARG A 115 3.70 1.03 6.61
CA ARG A 115 5.13 1.34 6.54
C ARG A 115 5.92 0.21 5.88
N TRP A 116 5.71 -1.03 6.30
CA TRP A 116 6.39 -2.20 5.72
C TRP A 116 5.96 -2.45 4.27
N ALA A 117 4.68 -2.28 3.95
CA ALA A 117 4.18 -2.42 2.59
C ALA A 117 4.79 -1.41 1.61
N LYS A 118 5.29 -0.27 2.10
CA LYS A 118 5.94 0.77 1.30
C LYS A 118 7.46 0.71 1.31
N ASP A 119 8.08 -0.22 2.06
CA ASP A 119 9.53 -0.40 2.06
C ASP A 119 9.94 -1.24 0.83
N PRO A 120 10.61 -0.63 -0.17
CA PRO A 120 10.95 -1.33 -1.40
C PRO A 120 11.96 -2.46 -1.17
N ALA A 121 12.87 -2.32 -0.21
CA ALA A 121 13.87 -3.34 0.09
C ALA A 121 13.18 -4.56 0.73
N LEU A 122 12.28 -4.33 1.68
CA LEU A 122 11.50 -5.39 2.32
C LEU A 122 10.62 -6.13 1.29
N VAL A 123 9.85 -5.39 0.49
CA VAL A 123 8.96 -5.96 -0.53
C VAL A 123 9.76 -6.78 -1.56
N GLN A 124 10.87 -6.24 -2.05
CA GLN A 124 11.72 -6.95 -3.00
C GLN A 124 12.28 -8.26 -2.41
N SER A 125 12.70 -8.23 -1.13
CA SER A 125 13.23 -9.43 -0.46
C SER A 125 12.17 -10.53 -0.32
N LEU A 126 10.92 -10.16 0.00
CA LEU A 126 9.78 -11.06 0.08
C LEU A 126 9.43 -11.66 -1.28
N LEU A 127 9.39 -10.85 -2.34
CA LEU A 127 9.14 -11.33 -3.70
C LEU A 127 10.19 -12.35 -4.14
N LEU A 128 11.48 -12.05 -3.94
CA LEU A 128 12.57 -12.99 -4.26
C LEU A 128 12.45 -14.30 -3.50
N ARG A 129 12.07 -14.25 -2.21
CA ARG A 129 11.87 -15.44 -1.38
C ARG A 129 10.70 -16.29 -1.90
N LEU A 130 9.56 -15.68 -2.21
CA LEU A 130 8.40 -16.37 -2.79
C LEU A 130 8.77 -17.03 -4.13
N TRP A 131 9.54 -16.37 -4.98
CA TRP A 131 9.92 -16.92 -6.28
C TRP A 131 10.93 -18.08 -6.18
N ARG A 132 11.70 -18.10 -5.08
CA ARG A 132 12.66 -19.18 -4.76
C ARG A 132 11.99 -20.40 -4.15
N ASP A 133 10.87 -20.25 -3.43
CA ASP A 133 10.15 -21.37 -2.83
C ASP A 133 9.16 -22.00 -3.82
N PRO A 134 9.43 -23.23 -4.31
CA PRO A 134 8.59 -23.91 -5.29
C PRO A 134 7.21 -24.30 -4.76
N LYS A 135 6.97 -24.26 -3.44
CA LYS A 135 5.66 -24.58 -2.85
C LYS A 135 4.75 -23.36 -2.69
N SER A 136 5.30 -22.14 -2.83
CA SER A 136 4.56 -20.90 -2.54
C SER A 136 3.76 -20.34 -3.74
N ILE A 137 4.06 -20.80 -4.95
CA ILE A 137 3.34 -20.42 -6.18
C ILE A 137 2.66 -21.68 -6.70
N GLY A 138 1.33 -21.76 -6.58
CA GLY A 138 0.56 -22.81 -7.26
C GLY A 138 0.97 -22.87 -8.73
N MET A 139 1.40 -24.06 -9.19
CA MET A 139 2.00 -24.32 -10.50
C MET A 139 1.21 -23.81 -11.73
N GLY A 140 -0.01 -23.28 -11.55
CA GLY A 140 -0.90 -22.81 -12.61
C GLY A 140 -0.73 -21.37 -13.08
N GLN A 141 0.09 -20.51 -12.45
CA GLN A 141 0.09 -19.06 -12.74
C GLN A 141 1.38 -18.47 -13.32
N LEU A 142 2.39 -19.27 -13.66
CA LEU A 142 3.58 -18.74 -14.30
C LEU A 142 3.32 -18.45 -15.80
N ALA A 143 3.49 -17.18 -16.18
CA ALA A 143 3.43 -16.75 -17.57
C ALA A 143 4.44 -17.54 -18.43
N PRO A 144 4.14 -17.84 -19.71
CA PRO A 144 5.00 -18.67 -20.57
C PRO A 144 6.46 -18.18 -20.68
N CYS A 145 6.69 -16.87 -20.61
CA CYS A 145 8.02 -16.28 -20.60
C CYS A 145 8.83 -16.61 -19.33
N GLN A 146 8.18 -16.78 -18.18
CA GLN A 146 8.82 -17.06 -16.90
C GLN A 146 9.22 -18.53 -16.74
N ARG A 147 8.53 -19.44 -17.44
CA ARG A 147 8.91 -20.88 -17.51
C ARG A 147 10.25 -21.09 -18.22
N ARG A 148 10.52 -20.30 -19.27
CA ARG A 148 11.74 -20.45 -20.08
C ARG A 148 13.01 -19.98 -19.34
N ALA A 149 12.91 -18.95 -18.50
CA ALA A 149 14.02 -18.48 -17.67
C ALA A 149 14.46 -19.53 -16.62
N ARG A 150 13.51 -20.28 -16.05
CA ARG A 150 13.82 -21.34 -15.06
C ARG A 150 14.48 -22.57 -15.69
N GLN A 151 14.17 -22.89 -16.94
CA GLN A 151 14.71 -24.08 -17.62
C GLN A 151 16.17 -23.89 -18.05
N LEU A 152 16.60 -22.65 -18.28
CA LEU A 152 18.00 -22.31 -18.57
C LEU A 152 18.87 -22.33 -17.32
N ASP A 153 18.36 -21.91 -16.17
CA ASP A 153 19.12 -21.83 -14.91
C ASP A 153 19.33 -23.21 -14.25
N LEU A 154 18.38 -24.13 -14.43
CA LEU A 154 18.51 -25.52 -13.94
C LEU A 154 19.57 -26.32 -14.72
N SER A 155 19.84 -25.98 -15.99
CA SER A 155 20.88 -26.66 -16.78
C SER A 155 22.29 -26.32 -16.27
N GLY A 156 22.53 -25.06 -15.89
CA GLY A 156 23.81 -24.62 -15.29
C GLY A 156 24.04 -25.21 -13.90
N ALA A 157 23.00 -25.27 -13.05
CA ALA A 157 23.11 -25.87 -11.72
C ALA A 157 23.38 -27.38 -11.74
N THR A 158 22.89 -28.11 -12.77
CA THR A 158 23.11 -29.56 -12.89
C THR A 158 24.56 -29.90 -13.29
N GLN A 159 25.24 -29.03 -14.07
CA GLN A 159 26.65 -29.21 -14.41
C GLN A 159 27.58 -28.96 -13.21
N ILE A 160 27.26 -28.00 -12.34
CA ILE A 160 28.04 -27.71 -11.12
C ILE A 160 27.87 -28.82 -10.07
N ALA A 161 26.66 -29.38 -9.91
CA ALA A 161 26.41 -30.51 -9.01
C ALA A 161 27.11 -31.81 -9.47
N SER A 162 27.18 -32.06 -10.78
CA SER A 162 27.93 -33.19 -11.37
C SER A 162 29.45 -33.08 -11.14
N ALA A 163 30.00 -31.86 -11.24
CA ALA A 163 31.42 -31.61 -10.99
C ALA A 163 31.81 -31.83 -9.52
N PHE A 164 30.96 -31.44 -8.57
CA PHE A 164 31.19 -31.70 -7.14
C PHE A 164 31.10 -33.20 -6.78
N GLY A 165 30.19 -33.95 -7.41
CA GLY A 165 30.06 -35.39 -7.19
C GLY A 165 31.28 -36.21 -7.64
N LYS A 166 31.95 -35.82 -8.74
CA LYS A 166 33.15 -36.50 -9.24
C LYS A 166 34.41 -36.21 -8.41
N LEU A 167 34.50 -35.05 -7.76
CA LEU A 167 35.61 -34.71 -6.85
C LEU A 167 35.54 -35.45 -5.50
N ALA A 168 34.34 -35.80 -5.03
CA ALA A 168 34.15 -36.58 -3.81
C ALA A 168 34.51 -38.08 -3.95
N ALA A 169 34.53 -38.61 -5.17
CA ALA A 169 34.79 -40.02 -5.45
C ALA A 169 36.28 -40.37 -5.66
N LEU A 170 37.18 -39.39 -5.67
CA LEU A 170 38.63 -39.58 -5.85
C LEU A 170 39.44 -39.53 -4.54
N LYS A 171 38.75 -39.59 -3.38
CA LYS A 171 39.37 -39.61 -2.05
C LYS A 171 38.92 -40.78 -1.16
N LYS A 172 38.52 -41.90 -1.77
CA LYS A 172 38.41 -43.21 -1.12
C LYS A 172 39.03 -44.28 -1.99
#